data_AF-A0A1V5AFU4-F1
#
_entry.id   AF-A0A1V5AFU4-F1
#
_cell.length_a   1.000
_cell.length_b   1.000
_cell.length_c   1.000
_cell.angle_alpha   90.00
_cell.angle_beta   90.00
_cell.angle_gamma   90.00
#
_symmetry.space_group_name_H-M   'P 1'
#
loop_
_entity.id
_entity.type
_entity.pdbx_description
1 polymer ?
#
loop_
_entity_poly.entity_id
_entity_poly.type
_entity_poly.pdbx_seq_one_letter_code
_entity_poly.pdbx_strand_id
1 'polypeptide(L)'
;MPPTYLVTVQVIKNTISTDPSITVTYEGGQGLAFTSSMTAQAIRSDMTVDQETLASPRMGSEIVLSGTTGTDRVLVYVTMANGVTYKVFDKDMPFQPINPQY
;
A
#
# COMPACT_ATOMS: atom_id res chain seq x y z
N MET A 1 -16.91 1.57 0.01
CA MET A 1 -16.85 0.10 -0.12
C MET A 1 -17.96 -0.51 0.73
N PRO A 2 -18.76 -1.47 0.23
CA PRO A 2 -19.79 -2.15 1.03
C PRO A 2 -19.19 -2.95 2.20
N PRO A 3 -19.92 -3.14 3.32
CA PRO A 3 -19.41 -3.86 4.48
C PRO A 3 -18.90 -5.28 4.17
N THR A 4 -19.60 -6.03 3.32
CA THR A 4 -19.23 -7.39 2.91
C THR A 4 -17.90 -7.48 2.15
N TYR A 5 -17.43 -6.35 1.60
CA TYR A 5 -16.18 -6.27 0.86
C TYR A 5 -15.06 -5.58 1.65
N LEU A 6 -15.29 -5.27 2.93
CA LEU A 6 -14.28 -4.63 3.77
C LEU A 6 -13.02 -5.48 3.88
N VAL A 7 -11.90 -4.83 3.61
CA VAL A 7 -10.55 -5.38 3.73
C VAL A 7 -9.65 -4.33 4.37
N THR A 8 -8.62 -4.80 5.05
CA THR A 8 -7.62 -3.95 5.71
C THR A 8 -6.26 -4.18 5.07
N VAL A 9 -5.48 -3.11 4.99
CA VAL A 9 -4.08 -3.14 4.57
C VAL A 9 -3.25 -2.38 5.59
N GLN A 10 -2.06 -2.90 5.85
CA GLN A 10 -1.02 -2.19 6.57
C GLN A 10 -0.03 -1.61 5.56
N VAL A 11 0.40 -0.37 5.78
CA VAL A 11 1.40 0.29 4.92
C VAL A 11 2.51 0.82 5.83
N ILE A 12 3.73 0.36 5.59
CA ILE A 12 4.93 0.78 6.33
C ILE A 12 5.96 1.30 5.34
N LYS A 13 6.49 2.50 5.60
CA LYS A 13 7.66 3.02 4.91
C LYS A 13 8.91 2.77 5.78
N ASN A 14 9.92 2.10 5.23
CA ASN A 14 11.20 1.92 5.90
C ASN A 14 11.96 3.24 5.93
N THR A 15 12.31 3.73 7.12
CA THR A 15 12.99 5.02 7.30
C THR A 15 14.45 4.92 7.72
N ILE A 16 15.03 3.71 7.70
CA ILE A 16 16.42 3.45 8.14
C ILE A 16 17.38 3.42 6.94
N SER A 17 16.87 3.21 5.73
CA SER A 17 17.68 3.06 4.50
C SER A 17 17.80 4.36 3.72
N THR A 18 18.94 4.56 3.03
CA THR A 18 19.11 5.60 2.00
C THR A 18 18.30 5.33 0.74
N ASP A 19 17.96 4.06 0.52
CA ASP A 19 17.02 3.58 -0.50
C ASP A 19 15.82 2.95 0.23
N PRO A 20 14.86 3.79 0.70
CA PRO A 20 13.74 3.31 1.50
C PRO A 20 12.75 2.52 0.64
N SER A 21 12.09 1.55 1.26
CA SER A 21 11.00 0.78 0.67
C SER A 21 9.67 1.11 1.34
N ILE A 22 8.58 0.85 0.63
CA ILE A 22 7.21 0.93 1.14
C ILE A 22 6.59 -0.46 1.02
N THR A 23 6.34 -1.10 2.15
CA THR A 23 5.69 -2.42 2.21
C THR A 23 4.19 -2.24 2.45
N VAL A 24 3.39 -2.79 1.55
CA VAL A 24 1.94 -2.88 1.68
C VAL A 24 1.58 -4.34 1.97
N THR A 25 1.10 -4.61 3.17
CA THR A 25 0.69 -5.95 3.62
C THR A 25 -0.83 -6.04 3.60
N TYR A 26 -1.36 -7.05 2.93
CA TYR A 26 -2.79 -7.33 2.89
C TYR A 26 -3.21 -8.11 4.14
N GLU A 27 -3.96 -7.46 5.04
CA GLU A 27 -4.34 -8.06 6.34
C GLU A 27 -5.63 -8.91 6.26
N GLY A 28 -6.31 -8.93 5.10
CA GLY A 28 -7.56 -9.65 4.92
C GLY A 28 -8.78 -8.82 5.37
N GLY A 29 -9.80 -9.50 5.89
CA GLY A 29 -11.10 -8.91 6.21
C GLY A 29 -12.26 -9.71 5.62
N GLN A 30 -13.50 -9.22 5.80
CA GLN A 30 -14.70 -9.90 5.32
C GLN A 30 -14.70 -10.07 3.78
N GLY A 31 -14.09 -9.11 3.07
CA GLY A 31 -13.95 -9.13 1.61
C GLY A 31 -12.87 -10.04 1.05
N LEU A 32 -12.08 -10.73 1.89
CA LEU A 32 -10.95 -11.57 1.43
C LEU A 32 -11.38 -12.59 0.37
N ALA A 33 -12.48 -13.30 0.61
CA ALA A 33 -12.98 -14.34 -0.32
C ALA A 33 -13.43 -13.78 -1.68
N PHE A 34 -13.65 -12.47 -1.78
CA PHE A 34 -14.10 -11.80 -2.99
C PHE A 34 -13.00 -10.99 -3.66
N THR A 35 -11.80 -10.93 -3.08
CA THR A 35 -10.72 -10.08 -3.60
C THR A 35 -10.04 -10.76 -4.79
N SER A 36 -10.04 -10.08 -5.94
CA SER A 36 -9.41 -10.55 -7.17
C SER A 36 -7.98 -10.03 -7.32
N SER A 37 -7.71 -8.79 -6.92
CA SER A 37 -6.35 -8.22 -6.96
C SER A 37 -6.18 -7.08 -5.97
N MET A 38 -4.93 -6.84 -5.59
CA MET A 38 -4.49 -5.64 -4.89
C MET A 38 -3.46 -4.91 -5.74
N THR A 39 -3.61 -3.61 -5.92
CA THR A 39 -2.63 -2.75 -6.59
C THR A 39 -2.16 -1.70 -5.61
N ALA A 40 -0.85 -1.56 -5.45
CA ALA A 40 -0.26 -0.46 -4.69
C ALA A 40 0.51 0.47 -5.63
N GLN A 41 0.40 1.76 -5.39
CA GLN A 41 1.09 2.81 -6.13
C GLN A 41 1.74 3.78 -5.14
N ALA A 42 3.01 4.09 -5.37
CA ALA A 42 3.75 5.14 -4.69
C ALA A 42 4.03 6.27 -5.68
N ILE A 43 3.45 7.44 -5.45
CA ILE A 43 3.81 8.68 -6.13
C ILE A 43 4.97 9.27 -5.33
N ARG A 44 6.18 9.12 -5.85
CA ARG A 44 7.42 9.42 -5.15
C ARG A 44 7.73 10.92 -5.16
N SER A 45 8.43 11.40 -4.14
CA SER A 45 8.80 12.82 -4.04
C SER A 45 9.73 13.30 -5.17
N ASP A 46 10.40 12.36 -5.85
CA ASP A 46 11.25 12.61 -7.02
C ASP A 46 10.45 12.66 -8.35
N MET A 47 9.12 12.74 -8.27
CA MET A 47 8.18 12.77 -9.39
C MET A 47 8.11 11.47 -10.22
N THR A 48 8.68 10.37 -9.72
CA THR A 48 8.48 9.05 -10.32
C THR A 48 7.27 8.35 -9.70
N VAL A 49 6.74 7.36 -10.41
CA VAL A 49 5.65 6.51 -9.92
C VAL A 49 6.14 5.07 -9.93
N ASP A 50 6.08 4.43 -8.77
CA ASP A 50 6.28 2.99 -8.65
C ASP A 50 4.94 2.31 -8.39
N GLN A 51 4.69 1.18 -9.04
CA GLN A 51 3.41 0.51 -8.98
C GLN A 51 3.55 -0.99 -9.21
N GLU A 52 2.89 -1.76 -8.37
CA GLU A 52 2.76 -3.20 -8.53
C GLU A 52 1.34 -3.68 -8.30
N THR A 53 1.02 -4.83 -8.89
CA THR A 53 -0.27 -5.50 -8.74
C THR A 53 -0.04 -6.95 -8.37
N LEU A 54 -0.71 -7.38 -7.30
CA LEU A 54 -0.77 -8.77 -6.88
C LEU A 54 -2.14 -9.36 -7.18
N ALA A 55 -2.17 -10.46 -7.94
CA ALA A 55 -3.37 -11.22 -8.21
C ALA A 55 -3.71 -12.15 -7.03
N SER A 56 -4.99 -12.26 -6.71
CA SER A 56 -5.53 -13.17 -5.68
C SER A 56 -4.76 -13.13 -4.35
N PRO A 57 -4.60 -11.95 -3.72
CA PRO A 57 -3.85 -11.82 -2.48
C PRO A 57 -4.48 -12.64 -1.35
N ARG A 58 -3.62 -13.20 -0.50
CA ARG A 58 -4.00 -13.88 0.75
C ARG A 58 -3.65 -12.98 1.92
N MET A 59 -4.20 -13.27 3.10
CA MET A 59 -3.76 -12.61 4.33
C MET A 59 -2.24 -12.79 4.49
N GLY A 60 -1.52 -11.69 4.72
CA GLY A 60 -0.06 -11.64 4.79
C GLY A 60 0.65 -11.52 3.44
N SER A 61 -0.08 -11.46 2.32
CA SER A 61 0.52 -11.12 1.03
C SER A 61 1.05 -9.69 1.02
N GLU A 62 2.19 -9.48 0.37
CA GLU A 62 2.88 -8.19 0.36
C GLU A 62 3.13 -7.69 -1.06
N ILE A 63 3.10 -6.36 -1.20
CA ILE A 63 3.70 -5.62 -2.31
C ILE A 63 4.78 -4.73 -1.72
N VAL A 64 5.96 -4.69 -2.35
CA VAL A 64 7.09 -3.86 -1.91
C VAL A 64 7.40 -2.87 -3.01
N LEU A 65 7.20 -1.59 -2.74
CA LEU A 65 7.49 -0.50 -3.67
C LEU A 65 8.77 0.23 -3.24
N SER A 66 9.41 0.86 -4.21
CA SER A 66 10.49 1.81 -3.99
C SER A 66 9.93 3.10 -3.38
N GLY A 67 10.60 3.63 -2.35
CA GLY A 67 10.29 4.91 -1.73
C GLY A 67 11.36 5.97 -2.03
N THR A 68 11.24 7.08 -1.34
CA THR A 68 12.27 8.14 -1.28
C THR A 68 12.54 8.58 0.15
N THR A 69 13.61 9.32 0.36
CA THR A 69 13.89 10.02 1.63
C THR A 69 13.02 11.28 1.82
N GLY A 70 12.09 11.57 0.89
CA GLY A 70 11.09 12.61 1.02
C GLY A 70 9.73 12.08 1.50
N THR A 71 8.66 12.80 1.16
CA THR A 71 7.28 12.35 1.39
C THR A 71 6.74 11.73 0.11
N ASP A 72 6.36 10.46 0.18
CA ASP A 72 5.72 9.74 -0.93
C ASP A 72 4.23 9.61 -0.64
N ARG A 73 3.38 9.78 -1.65
CA ARG A 73 1.94 9.50 -1.51
C ARG A 73 1.66 8.07 -1.92
N VAL A 74 1.08 7.28 -1.02
CA VAL A 74 0.77 5.87 -1.26
C VAL A 74 -0.72 5.67 -1.43
N LEU A 75 -1.09 5.01 -2.51
CA LEU A 75 -2.46 4.62 -2.83
C LEU A 75 -2.53 3.10 -2.93
N VAL A 76 -3.53 2.50 -2.30
CA VAL A 76 -3.81 1.07 -2.42
C VAL A 76 -5.23 0.87 -2.92
N TYR A 77 -5.36 0.04 -3.94
CA TYR A 77 -6.62 -0.32 -4.57
C TYR A 77 -6.84 -1.82 -4.46
N VAL A 78 -8.10 -2.21 -4.25
CA VAL A 78 -8.51 -3.61 -4.25
C VAL A 78 -9.63 -3.78 -5.26
N THR A 79 -9.45 -4.71 -6.19
CA THR A 79 -10.47 -5.10 -7.16
C THR A 79 -11.16 -6.37 -6.69
N MET A 80 -12.47 -6.31 -6.58
CA MET A 80 -13.30 -7.45 -6.17
C MET A 80 -13.63 -8.34 -7.38
N ALA A 81 -14.10 -9.56 -7.13
CA ALA A 81 -14.45 -10.55 -8.15
C ALA A 81 -15.57 -10.11 -9.11
N ASN A 82 -16.38 -9.12 -8.69
CA ASN A 82 -17.37 -8.46 -9.54
C ASN A 82 -16.78 -7.39 -10.47
N GLY A 83 -15.45 -7.20 -10.47
CA GLY A 83 -14.73 -6.21 -11.28
C GLY A 83 -14.68 -4.81 -10.69
N VAL A 84 -15.33 -4.55 -9.55
CA VAL A 84 -15.33 -3.22 -8.93
C VAL A 84 -14.04 -2.99 -8.15
N THR A 85 -13.37 -1.88 -8.44
CA THR A 85 -12.16 -1.44 -7.74
C THR A 85 -12.48 -0.39 -6.68
N TYR A 86 -11.92 -0.55 -5.49
CA TYR A 86 -12.04 0.38 -4.37
C TYR A 86 -10.67 0.86 -3.93
N LYS A 87 -10.55 2.15 -3.62
CA LYS A 87 -9.39 2.70 -2.92
C LYS A 87 -9.52 2.42 -1.42
N VAL A 88 -8.57 1.67 -0.85
CA VAL A 88 -8.59 1.24 0.55
C VAL A 88 -7.57 1.99 1.41
N PHE A 89 -6.54 2.58 0.78
CA PHE A 89 -5.55 3.41 1.43
C PHE A 89 -5.18 4.59 0.51
N ASP A 90 -5.01 5.77 1.10
CA ASP A 90 -4.54 7.00 0.43
C ASP A 90 -3.95 7.92 1.49
N LYS A 91 -2.63 7.90 1.65
CA LYS A 91 -1.92 8.75 2.63
C LYS A 91 -0.56 9.17 2.13
N ASP A 92 -0.13 10.34 2.57
CA ASP A 92 1.25 10.77 2.51
C ASP A 92 2.08 10.04 3.57
N MET A 93 3.21 9.48 3.14
CA MET A 93 4.15 8.69 3.94
C MET A 93 5.49 9.44 4.03
N PRO A 94 5.66 10.35 5.03
CA PRO A 94 6.90 11.08 5.22
C PRO A 94 8.02 10.12 5.62
N PHE A 95 9.24 10.40 5.14
CA PHE A 95 10.44 9.78 5.69
C PHE A 95 10.73 10.40 7.06
N GLN A 96 10.41 9.69 8.15
CA GLN A 96 10.68 10.14 9.51
C GLN A 96 11.94 9.48 10.06
N PRO A 97 13.01 10.24 10.36
CA PRO A 97 14.17 9.68 11.04
C PRO A 97 13.77 9.18 12.44
N ILE A 98 14.37 8.07 12.87
CA ILE A 98 14.11 7.46 14.19
C ILE A 98 14.45 8.41 15.37
N ASN A 99 15.28 9.43 15.14
CA ASN A 99 15.59 10.47 16.11
C ASN A 99 15.19 11.86 15.56
N PRO A 100 14.06 12.45 16.01
CA PRO A 100 13.85 13.88 15.85
C PRO A 100 14.90 14.61 16.69
N GLN A 101 15.83 15.31 16.04
CA GLN A 101 16.76 16.21 16.72
C GLN A 101 15.93 17.36 17.32
N TYR A 102 15.91 17.45 18.67
CA TYR A 102 15.35 18.58 19.42
C TYR A 102 16.41 19.67 19.61
#